data_AF-A0A1G7XHG5-F1
#
_entry.id   AF-A0A1G7XHG5-F1
#
_cell.length_a   1.000
_cell.length_b   1.000
_cell.length_c   1.000
_cell.angle_alpha   90.00
_cell.angle_beta   90.00
_cell.angle_gamma   90.00
#
_symmetry.space_group_name_H-M   'P 1'
#
loop_
_entity.id
_entity.type
_entity.pdbx_description
1 polymer ?
#
loop_
_entity_poly.entity_id
_entity_poly.type
_entity_poly.pdbx_seq_one_letter_code
_entity_poly.pdbx_strand_id
1 'polypeptide(L)'
;MIKFFRKIRYDLMEKNKIGKYLKYAIGEIILVVLGILIALQLNNLNDERKTENLRQVYYKQLLQDFENDKAYIKEHSSRIDSNMVKFRAFKDIYNQPNLPINKIITETTNLGWQLYNVQFKSNTINTLQNTGDIKLIPPTIREQLIRLDKYKEETEEVSKYNNDEAGKAGSTAANRYGSLEFAFKNIQNQPKLSEYVFDEKNLIELLITLERCQFMKVESEKGSLIRFKKILSDMDEIEILINKELKK
;
A
#
# COMPACT_ATOMS: atom_id res chain seq x y z
N MET A 1 -10.40 54.43 -50.57
CA MET A 1 -11.19 53.85 -49.45
C MET A 1 -11.60 54.86 -48.38
N ILE A 2 -10.76 55.82 -47.96
CA ILE A 2 -11.13 56.84 -46.94
C ILE A 2 -12.36 57.70 -47.31
N LYS A 3 -12.53 58.08 -48.59
CA LYS A 3 -13.66 58.91 -49.02
C LYS A 3 -15.03 58.19 -48.94
N PHE A 4 -15.04 56.85 -49.04
CA PHE A 4 -16.26 56.03 -49.01
C PHE A 4 -16.82 55.92 -47.59
N PHE A 5 -15.97 55.57 -46.62
CA PHE A 5 -16.34 55.58 -45.20
C PHE A 5 -16.68 56.98 -44.70
N ARG A 6 -16.04 58.02 -45.24
CA ARG A 6 -16.39 59.41 -44.93
C ARG A 6 -17.83 59.73 -45.36
N LYS A 7 -18.24 59.32 -46.56
CA LYS A 7 -19.59 59.58 -47.08
C LYS A 7 -20.67 58.81 -46.32
N ILE A 8 -20.40 57.55 -45.95
CA ILE A 8 -21.28 56.76 -45.07
C ILE A 8 -21.45 57.43 -43.70
N ARG A 9 -20.36 58.00 -43.13
CA ARG A 9 -20.40 58.69 -41.84
C ARG A 9 -21.21 59.99 -41.91
N TYR A 10 -21.11 60.76 -42.99
CA TYR A 10 -21.95 61.96 -43.23
C TYR A 10 -23.43 61.59 -43.42
N ASP A 11 -23.76 60.59 -44.25
CA ASP A 11 -25.15 60.14 -44.46
C ASP A 11 -25.79 59.55 -43.19
N LEU A 12 -24.99 58.93 -42.30
CA LEU A 12 -25.43 58.42 -41.01
C LEU A 12 -25.70 59.54 -39.99
N MET A 13 -24.89 60.61 -40.02
CA MET A 13 -25.09 61.80 -39.18
C MET A 13 -26.28 62.64 -39.64
N GLU A 14 -26.53 62.73 -40.95
CA GLU A 14 -27.61 63.53 -41.53
C GLU A 14 -29.01 62.89 -41.37
N LYS A 15 -29.08 61.55 -41.19
CA LYS A 15 -30.37 60.83 -41.13
C LYS A 15 -30.97 60.56 -39.74
N ASN A 16 -30.38 61.01 -38.62
CA ASN A 16 -30.85 60.66 -37.26
C ASN A 16 -31.01 59.12 -37.03
N LYS A 17 -30.37 58.29 -37.87
CA LYS A 17 -30.50 56.82 -37.86
C LYS A 17 -29.47 56.13 -36.97
N ILE A 18 -28.59 56.88 -36.31
CA ILE A 18 -27.55 56.36 -35.39
C ILE A 18 -28.17 55.42 -34.34
N GLY A 19 -29.30 55.80 -33.73
CA GLY A 19 -29.98 54.96 -32.75
C GLY A 19 -30.48 53.63 -33.30
N LYS A 20 -30.82 53.56 -34.60
CA LYS A 20 -31.24 52.31 -35.25
C LYS A 20 -30.03 51.38 -35.43
N TYR A 21 -28.91 51.87 -35.95
CA TYR A 21 -27.69 51.08 -36.14
C TYR A 21 -27.02 50.68 -34.81
N LEU A 22 -27.07 51.55 -33.79
CA LEU A 22 -26.56 51.23 -32.46
C LEU A 22 -27.33 50.06 -31.82
N LYS A 23 -28.67 50.03 -31.96
CA LYS A 23 -29.51 48.92 -31.49
C LYS A 23 -29.17 47.60 -32.20
N TYR A 24 -28.92 47.64 -33.51
CA TYR A 24 -28.51 46.44 -34.25
C TYR A 24 -27.11 45.96 -33.85
N ALA A 25 -26.13 46.87 -33.71
CA ALA A 25 -24.78 46.52 -33.28
C ALA A 25 -24.76 45.94 -31.85
N ILE A 26 -25.57 46.49 -30.93
CA ILE A 26 -25.73 45.93 -29.58
C ILE A 26 -26.36 44.52 -29.64
N GLY A 27 -27.39 44.33 -30.48
CA GLY A 27 -27.98 43.01 -30.68
C GLY A 27 -26.99 41.98 -31.22
N GLU A 28 -26.14 42.38 -32.16
CA GLU A 28 -25.09 41.52 -32.73
C GLU A 28 -23.99 41.19 -31.72
N ILE A 29 -23.55 42.15 -30.91
CA ILE A 29 -22.62 41.90 -29.80
C ILE A 29 -23.23 40.90 -28.81
N ILE A 30 -24.50 41.07 -28.42
CA ILE A 30 -25.19 40.15 -27.50
C ILE A 30 -25.26 38.74 -28.09
N LEU A 31 -25.60 38.61 -29.38
CA LEU A 31 -25.64 37.31 -30.07
C LEU A 31 -24.27 36.64 -30.12
N VAL A 32 -23.20 37.39 -30.43
CA VAL A 32 -21.83 36.87 -30.44
C VAL A 32 -21.40 36.43 -29.03
N VAL A 33 -21.69 37.23 -28.00
CA VAL A 33 -21.37 36.90 -26.61
C VAL A 33 -22.12 35.64 -26.16
N LEU A 34 -23.42 35.50 -26.47
CA LEU A 34 -24.17 34.28 -26.20
C LEU A 34 -23.57 33.06 -26.92
N GLY A 35 -23.16 33.22 -28.18
CA GLY A 35 -22.47 32.16 -28.92
C GLY A 35 -21.17 31.71 -28.24
N ILE A 36 -20.34 32.65 -27.79
CA ILE A 36 -19.10 32.34 -27.06
C ILE A 36 -19.39 31.65 -25.72
N LEU A 37 -20.39 32.13 -24.97
CA LEU A 37 -20.76 31.53 -23.68
C LEU A 37 -21.26 30.10 -23.85
N ILE A 38 -22.11 29.83 -24.85
CA ILE A 38 -22.58 28.47 -25.15
C ILE A 38 -21.41 27.57 -25.56
N ALA A 39 -20.51 28.05 -26.43
CA ALA A 39 -19.33 27.30 -26.84
C ALA A 39 -18.42 26.95 -25.64
N LEU A 40 -18.20 27.92 -24.74
CA LEU A 40 -17.44 27.71 -23.51
C LEU A 40 -18.13 26.70 -22.58
N GLN A 41 -19.45 26.79 -22.42
CA GLN A 41 -20.22 25.85 -21.60
C GLN A 41 -20.16 24.42 -22.15
N LEU A 42 -20.31 24.24 -23.46
CA LEU A 42 -20.18 22.93 -24.11
C LEU A 42 -18.78 22.34 -23.94
N ASN A 43 -17.74 23.17 -24.03
CA ASN A 43 -16.37 22.72 -23.80
C ASN A 43 -16.16 22.28 -22.34
N ASN A 44 -16.61 23.08 -21.37
CA ASN A 44 -16.50 22.76 -19.95
C ASN A 44 -17.24 21.45 -19.61
N LEU A 45 -18.45 21.24 -20.14
CA LEU A 45 -19.20 19.99 -19.94
C LEU A 45 -18.49 18.76 -20.52
N ASN A 46 -17.82 18.91 -21.67
CA ASN A 46 -17.04 17.83 -22.26
C ASN A 46 -15.81 17.48 -21.40
N ASP A 47 -15.14 18.49 -20.85
CA ASP A 47 -13.99 18.29 -19.97
C ASP A 47 -14.41 17.68 -18.62
N GLU A 48 -15.52 18.13 -18.04
CA GLU A 48 -16.12 17.52 -16.84
C GLU A 48 -16.46 16.04 -17.06
N ARG A 49 -17.08 15.69 -18.21
CA ARG A 49 -17.38 14.28 -18.55
C ARG A 49 -16.12 13.43 -18.67
N LYS A 50 -15.05 13.95 -19.27
CA LYS A 50 -13.77 13.22 -19.37
C LYS A 50 -13.16 12.99 -18.00
N THR A 51 -13.17 14.03 -17.14
CA THR A 51 -12.71 13.93 -15.76
C THR A 51 -13.52 12.91 -14.96
N GLU A 52 -14.84 12.90 -15.12
CA GLU A 52 -15.71 11.92 -14.47
C GLU A 52 -15.36 10.49 -14.86
N ASN A 53 -15.27 10.24 -16.17
CA ASN A 53 -14.94 8.91 -16.70
C ASN A 53 -13.59 8.43 -16.18
N LEU A 54 -12.58 9.30 -16.17
CA LEU A 54 -11.25 8.96 -15.65
C LEU A 54 -11.30 8.67 -14.15
N ARG A 55 -12.05 9.46 -13.36
CA ARG A 55 -12.24 9.21 -11.93
C ARG A 55 -12.90 7.86 -11.67
N GLN A 56 -13.92 7.47 -12.44
CA GLN A 56 -14.55 6.16 -12.31
C GLN A 56 -13.61 5.01 -12.64
N VAL A 57 -12.71 5.18 -13.62
CA VAL A 57 -11.65 4.20 -13.91
C VAL A 57 -10.73 4.02 -12.70
N TYR A 58 -10.28 5.12 -12.10
CA TYR A 58 -9.44 5.06 -10.90
C TYR A 58 -10.14 4.42 -9.71
N TYR A 59 -11.42 4.71 -9.49
CA TYR A 59 -12.18 4.04 -8.43
C TYR A 59 -12.24 2.53 -8.62
N LYS A 60 -12.49 2.05 -9.83
CA LYS A 60 -12.50 0.60 -10.11
C LYS A 60 -11.13 -0.03 -9.88
N GLN A 61 -10.05 0.65 -10.27
CA GLN A 61 -8.68 0.21 -10.02
C GLN A 61 -8.36 0.16 -8.52
N LEU A 62 -8.73 1.19 -7.76
CA LEU A 62 -8.56 1.22 -6.30
C LEU A 62 -9.29 0.07 -5.60
N LEU A 63 -10.53 -0.21 -6.01
CA LEU A 63 -11.31 -1.33 -5.46
C LEU A 63 -10.65 -2.68 -5.79
N GLN A 64 -10.12 -2.83 -7.00
CA GLN A 64 -9.39 -4.05 -7.39
C GLN A 64 -8.09 -4.21 -6.60
N ASP A 65 -7.34 -3.13 -6.38
CA ASP A 65 -6.15 -3.11 -5.54
C ASP A 65 -6.49 -3.50 -4.09
N PHE A 66 -7.60 -3.01 -3.55
CA PHE A 66 -8.07 -3.37 -2.21
C PHE A 66 -8.43 -4.84 -2.09
N GLU A 67 -9.10 -5.42 -3.08
CA GLU A 67 -9.39 -6.86 -3.10
C GLU A 67 -8.10 -7.71 -3.09
N ASN A 68 -7.12 -7.31 -3.89
CA ASN A 68 -5.82 -7.98 -3.92
C ASN A 68 -5.08 -7.88 -2.57
N ASP A 69 -5.08 -6.68 -1.96
CA ASP A 69 -4.45 -6.47 -0.66
C ASP A 69 -5.17 -7.21 0.47
N LYS A 70 -6.50 -7.28 0.44
CA LYS A 70 -7.31 -8.07 1.39
C LYS A 70 -6.96 -9.57 1.29
N ALA A 71 -6.88 -10.09 0.07
CA ALA A 71 -6.48 -11.48 -0.17
C ALA A 71 -5.06 -11.76 0.33
N TYR A 72 -4.12 -10.87 0.03
CA TYR A 72 -2.75 -10.92 0.51
C TYR A 72 -2.67 -10.93 2.05
N ILE A 73 -3.37 -10.01 2.71
CA ILE A 73 -3.43 -9.92 4.18
C ILE A 73 -3.98 -11.22 4.77
N LYS A 74 -5.02 -11.79 4.17
CA LYS A 74 -5.62 -13.05 4.64
C LYS A 74 -4.66 -14.22 4.56
N GLU A 75 -3.96 -14.37 3.44
CA GLU A 75 -2.94 -15.41 3.25
C GLU A 75 -1.80 -15.25 4.26
N HIS A 76 -1.25 -14.04 4.36
CA HIS A 76 -0.17 -13.73 5.30
C HIS A 76 -0.57 -13.96 6.76
N SER A 77 -1.78 -13.54 7.15
CA SER A 77 -2.28 -13.74 8.51
C SER A 77 -2.43 -15.22 8.84
N SER A 78 -2.97 -16.01 7.91
CA SER A 78 -3.14 -17.47 8.10
C SER A 78 -1.80 -18.18 8.32
N ARG A 79 -0.75 -17.74 7.61
CA ARG A 79 0.61 -18.27 7.81
C ARG A 79 1.18 -17.88 9.18
N ILE A 80 0.98 -16.63 9.60
CA ILE A 80 1.39 -16.16 10.93
C ILE A 80 0.69 -16.99 12.01
N ASP A 81 -0.62 -17.19 11.91
CA ASP A 81 -1.39 -17.97 12.88
C ASP A 81 -0.85 -19.41 12.99
N SER A 82 -0.53 -20.04 11.86
CA SER A 82 0.10 -21.36 11.81
C SER A 82 1.46 -21.38 12.52
N ASN A 83 2.31 -20.37 12.29
CA ASN A 83 3.58 -20.22 12.98
C ASN A 83 3.40 -20.02 14.50
N MET A 84 2.41 -19.23 14.92
CA MET A 84 2.11 -18.99 16.33
C MET A 84 1.66 -20.27 17.05
N VAL A 85 0.92 -21.16 16.39
CA VAL A 85 0.54 -22.47 16.94
C VAL A 85 1.80 -23.31 17.22
N LYS A 86 2.72 -23.40 16.26
CA LYS A 86 3.99 -24.12 16.44
C LYS A 86 4.83 -23.53 17.57
N PHE A 87 4.91 -22.21 17.64
CA PHE A 87 5.66 -21.53 18.70
C PHE A 87 5.05 -21.74 20.09
N ARG A 88 3.72 -21.72 20.22
CA ARG A 88 3.03 -22.04 21.47
C ARG A 88 3.31 -23.47 21.91
N ALA A 89 3.18 -24.44 21.01
CA ALA A 89 3.50 -25.84 21.30
C ALA A 89 4.95 -26.03 21.76
N PHE A 90 5.90 -25.33 21.12
CA PHE A 90 7.30 -25.31 21.57
C PHE A 90 7.43 -24.71 22.98
N LYS A 91 6.79 -23.58 23.28
CA LYS A 91 6.84 -22.95 24.60
C LYS A 91 6.23 -23.84 25.68
N ASP A 92 5.15 -24.55 25.38
CA ASP A 92 4.50 -25.48 26.31
C ASP A 92 5.43 -26.65 26.68
N ILE A 93 6.21 -27.16 25.71
CA ILE A 93 7.27 -28.13 25.98
C ILE A 93 8.37 -27.46 26.79
N TYR A 94 8.96 -26.36 26.29
CA TYR A 94 10.09 -25.67 26.89
C TYR A 94 9.89 -25.29 28.37
N ASN A 95 8.65 -25.00 28.78
CA ASN A 95 8.31 -24.63 30.15
C ASN A 95 8.23 -25.83 31.12
N GLN A 96 8.37 -27.07 30.65
CA GLN A 96 8.40 -28.24 31.53
C GLN A 96 9.72 -28.29 32.32
N PRO A 97 9.67 -28.63 33.62
CA PRO A 97 10.87 -28.67 34.45
C PRO A 97 11.82 -29.79 34.02
N ASN A 98 13.12 -29.55 34.18
CA ASN A 98 14.19 -30.56 34.02
C ASN A 98 14.25 -31.23 32.63
N LEU A 99 13.87 -30.51 31.57
CA LEU A 99 14.03 -30.99 30.20
C LEU A 99 15.51 -31.08 29.79
N PRO A 100 15.95 -32.20 29.20
CA PRO A 100 17.27 -32.30 28.59
C PRO A 100 17.43 -31.27 27.46
N ILE A 101 18.58 -30.57 27.43
CA ILE A 101 18.86 -29.51 26.44
C ILE A 101 18.73 -30.02 24.99
N ASN A 102 19.21 -31.23 24.72
CA ASN A 102 19.11 -31.86 23.40
C ASN A 102 17.66 -32.06 22.94
N LYS A 103 16.74 -32.38 23.85
CA LYS A 103 15.31 -32.49 23.56
C LYS A 103 14.74 -31.13 23.19
N ILE A 104 15.08 -30.08 23.95
CA ILE A 104 14.65 -28.72 23.65
C ILE A 104 15.12 -28.29 22.25
N ILE A 105 16.39 -28.51 21.93
CA ILE A 105 16.97 -28.16 20.63
C ILE A 105 16.28 -28.93 19.50
N THR A 106 15.96 -30.21 19.71
CA THR A 106 15.24 -31.01 18.72
C THR A 106 13.83 -30.42 18.46
N GLU A 107 13.13 -29.96 19.48
CA GLU A 107 11.83 -29.30 19.29
C GLU A 107 11.91 -28.00 18.48
N THR A 108 13.05 -27.31 18.50
CA THR A 108 13.24 -26.10 17.67
C THR A 108 13.19 -26.41 16.16
N THR A 109 13.42 -27.66 15.75
CA THR A 109 13.31 -28.09 14.35
C THR A 109 11.88 -28.07 13.83
N ASN A 110 10.89 -28.15 14.72
CA ASN A 110 9.46 -28.08 14.38
C ASN A 110 8.98 -26.64 14.14
N LEU A 111 9.80 -25.63 14.44
CA LEU A 111 9.45 -24.22 14.29
C LEU A 111 9.56 -23.74 12.83
N GLY A 112 8.77 -22.71 12.51
CA GLY A 112 8.87 -22.00 11.24
C GLY A 112 10.01 -20.98 11.28
N TRP A 113 11.09 -21.25 10.54
CA TRP A 113 12.28 -20.37 10.48
C TRP A 113 12.23 -19.32 9.36
N GLN A 114 11.25 -19.43 8.47
CA GLN A 114 11.14 -18.51 7.35
C GLN A 114 10.63 -17.15 7.83
N LEU A 115 11.37 -16.10 7.48
CA LEU A 115 11.03 -14.71 7.72
C LEU A 115 10.37 -14.16 6.46
N TYR A 116 9.19 -13.57 6.63
CA TYR A 116 8.42 -13.04 5.52
C TYR A 116 8.14 -11.57 5.75
N ASN A 117 8.73 -10.74 4.89
CA ASN A 117 8.45 -9.32 4.91
C ASN A 117 7.04 -9.06 4.39
N VAL A 118 6.36 -8.11 5.03
CA VAL A 118 5.15 -7.51 4.46
C VAL A 118 5.55 -6.68 3.25
N GLN A 119 4.80 -6.84 2.15
CA GLN A 119 4.98 -6.11 0.91
C GLN A 119 3.66 -6.08 0.13
N PHE A 120 3.02 -4.93 0.11
CA PHE A 120 1.87 -4.64 -0.73
C PHE A 120 2.34 -4.35 -2.17
N LYS A 121 1.51 -4.70 -3.15
CA LYS A 121 1.84 -4.55 -4.59
C LYS A 121 0.91 -3.60 -5.33
N SER A 122 -0.06 -3.02 -4.63
CA SER A 122 -1.02 -2.07 -5.16
C SER A 122 -0.36 -0.75 -5.54
N ASN A 123 -0.65 -0.24 -6.74
CA ASN A 123 0.07 0.91 -7.32
C ASN A 123 -0.85 2.06 -7.75
N THR A 124 -2.18 1.91 -7.61
CA THR A 124 -3.10 2.95 -8.10
C THR A 124 -2.96 4.26 -7.33
N ILE A 125 -2.74 4.22 -6.01
CA ILE A 125 -2.52 5.43 -5.19
C ILE A 125 -1.23 6.16 -5.64
N ASN A 126 -0.14 5.42 -5.81
CA ASN A 126 1.12 5.95 -6.33
C ASN A 126 0.95 6.57 -7.73
N THR A 127 0.18 5.92 -8.60
CA THR A 127 -0.10 6.45 -9.95
C THR A 127 -0.90 7.75 -9.87
N LEU A 128 -1.94 7.82 -9.05
CA LEU A 128 -2.73 9.04 -8.82
C LEU A 128 -1.84 10.19 -8.31
N GLN A 129 -0.92 9.93 -7.38
CA GLN A 129 -0.01 10.94 -6.86
C GLN A 129 0.98 11.42 -7.92
N ASN A 130 1.65 10.50 -8.62
CA ASN A 130 2.71 10.81 -9.59
C ASN A 130 2.19 11.52 -10.85
N THR A 131 0.96 11.20 -11.28
CA THR A 131 0.29 11.87 -12.42
C THR A 131 -0.35 13.20 -12.02
N GLY A 132 -0.56 13.45 -10.73
CA GLY A 132 -1.35 14.56 -10.21
C GLY A 132 -2.87 14.34 -10.32
N ASP A 133 -3.32 13.18 -10.82
CA ASP A 133 -4.75 12.84 -10.93
C ASP A 133 -5.41 12.55 -9.58
N ILE A 134 -4.62 12.45 -8.51
CA ILE A 134 -5.12 12.43 -7.14
C ILE A 134 -6.04 13.63 -6.84
N LYS A 135 -5.90 14.76 -7.55
CA LYS A 135 -6.77 15.94 -7.44
C LYS A 135 -8.20 15.69 -7.93
N LEU A 136 -8.41 14.68 -8.78
CA LEU A 136 -9.71 14.27 -9.30
C LEU A 136 -10.55 13.57 -8.22
N ILE A 137 -9.90 13.01 -7.21
CA ILE A 137 -10.54 12.31 -6.09
C ILE A 137 -11.03 13.35 -5.07
N PRO A 138 -12.29 13.23 -4.56
CA PRO A 138 -12.82 14.10 -3.52
C PRO A 138 -11.89 14.20 -2.31
N PRO A 139 -11.75 15.38 -1.69
CA PRO A 139 -10.77 15.61 -0.61
C PRO A 139 -10.82 14.57 0.51
N THR A 140 -12.02 14.18 0.95
CA THR A 140 -12.20 13.17 2.01
C THR A 140 -11.62 11.80 1.64
N ILE A 141 -11.90 11.30 0.43
CA ILE A 141 -11.39 10.01 -0.04
C ILE A 141 -9.87 10.12 -0.27
N ARG A 142 -9.43 11.22 -0.90
CA ARG A 142 -8.03 11.50 -1.17
C ARG A 142 -7.17 11.46 0.09
N GLU A 143 -7.59 12.15 1.15
CA GLU A 143 -6.85 12.18 2.42
C GLU A 143 -6.78 10.80 3.06
N GLN A 144 -7.85 10.01 2.99
CA GLN A 144 -7.85 8.64 3.49
C GLN A 144 -6.92 7.73 2.68
N LEU A 145 -6.91 7.84 1.35
CA LEU A 145 -5.99 7.09 0.49
C LEU A 145 -4.53 7.40 0.80
N ILE A 146 -4.17 8.68 0.94
CA ILE A 146 -2.79 9.09 1.28
C ILE A 146 -2.37 8.54 2.65
N ARG A 147 -3.27 8.58 3.65
CA ARG A 147 -2.98 8.01 4.98
C ARG A 147 -2.82 6.50 4.94
N LEU A 148 -3.70 5.82 4.21
CA LEU A 148 -3.65 4.36 4.04
C LEU A 148 -2.33 3.94 3.41
N ASP A 149 -1.93 4.62 2.33
CA ASP A 149 -0.71 4.32 1.58
C ASP A 149 0.54 4.48 2.45
N LYS A 150 0.67 5.63 3.13
CA LYS A 150 1.74 5.85 4.10
C LYS A 150 1.77 4.79 5.20
N TYR A 151 0.61 4.40 5.72
CA TYR A 151 0.54 3.39 6.78
C TYR A 151 0.90 1.98 6.29
N LYS A 152 0.65 1.67 5.00
CA LYS A 152 1.15 0.45 4.36
C LYS A 152 2.67 0.48 4.25
N GLU A 153 3.26 1.57 3.75
CA GLU A 153 4.72 1.74 3.68
C GLU A 153 5.40 1.57 5.05
N GLU A 154 4.90 2.26 6.08
CA GLU A 154 5.40 2.12 7.46
C GLU A 154 5.30 0.67 7.98
N THR A 155 4.27 -0.06 7.55
CA THR A 155 4.08 -1.47 7.94
C THR A 155 5.09 -2.39 7.26
N GLU A 156 5.42 -2.13 6.00
CA GLU A 156 6.47 -2.85 5.27
C GLU A 156 7.85 -2.60 5.88
N GLU A 157 8.17 -1.34 6.17
CA GLU A 157 9.45 -0.95 6.77
C GLU A 157 9.65 -1.59 8.15
N VAL A 158 8.64 -1.52 9.02
CA VAL A 158 8.69 -2.13 10.36
C VAL A 158 8.82 -3.65 10.26
N SER A 159 8.06 -4.29 9.36
CA SER A 159 8.15 -5.73 9.14
C SER A 159 9.55 -6.14 8.68
N LYS A 160 10.10 -5.42 7.69
CA LYS A 160 11.45 -5.67 7.17
C LYS A 160 12.50 -5.48 8.24
N TYR A 161 12.49 -4.36 8.95
CA TYR A 161 13.45 -4.08 10.03
C TYR A 161 13.44 -5.19 11.09
N ASN A 162 12.27 -5.56 11.59
CA ASN A 162 12.16 -6.59 12.61
C ASN A 162 12.62 -7.97 12.11
N ASN A 163 12.30 -8.30 10.85
CA ASN A 163 12.74 -9.55 10.24
C ASN A 163 14.26 -9.55 9.99
N ASP A 164 14.85 -8.43 9.59
CA ASP A 164 16.30 -8.30 9.43
C ASP A 164 17.00 -8.51 10.77
N GLU A 165 16.48 -7.93 11.87
CA GLU A 165 16.98 -8.19 13.22
C GLU A 165 16.86 -9.68 13.61
N ALA A 166 15.70 -10.31 13.34
CA ALA A 166 15.51 -11.75 13.59
C ALA A 166 16.50 -12.60 12.78
N GLY A 167 16.71 -12.23 11.52
CA GLY A 167 17.66 -12.86 10.61
C GLY A 167 19.09 -12.82 11.14
N LYS A 168 19.53 -11.70 11.74
CA LYS A 168 20.87 -11.60 12.35
C LYS A 168 21.09 -12.65 13.43
N ALA A 169 20.12 -12.87 14.32
CA ALA A 169 20.21 -13.90 15.35
C ALA A 169 20.30 -15.31 14.72
N GLY A 170 19.47 -15.59 13.70
CA GLY A 170 19.56 -16.83 12.93
C GLY A 170 20.92 -17.04 12.26
N SER A 171 21.49 -16.00 11.65
CA SER A 171 22.81 -16.03 11.02
C SER A 171 23.92 -16.27 12.04
N THR A 172 23.84 -15.70 13.24
CA THR A 172 24.80 -15.99 14.32
C THR A 172 24.81 -17.48 14.66
N ALA A 173 23.63 -18.10 14.79
CA ALA A 173 23.54 -19.55 15.01
C ALA A 173 24.12 -20.34 13.83
N ALA A 174 23.72 -20.03 12.60
CA ALA A 174 24.19 -20.74 11.40
C ALA A 174 25.71 -20.64 11.21
N ASN A 175 26.30 -19.47 11.45
CA ASN A 175 27.74 -19.24 11.31
C ASN A 175 28.57 -20.03 12.34
N ARG A 176 28.01 -20.29 13.52
CA ARG A 176 28.70 -20.98 14.60
C ARG A 176 28.47 -22.50 14.61
N TYR A 177 27.27 -22.93 14.27
CA TYR A 177 26.85 -24.34 14.41
C TYR A 177 26.61 -25.05 13.08
N GLY A 178 26.80 -24.34 11.95
CA GLY A 178 26.62 -24.87 10.61
C GLY A 178 25.16 -24.89 10.15
N SER A 179 24.94 -25.44 8.96
CA SER A 179 23.59 -25.64 8.42
C SER A 179 22.82 -26.73 9.17
N LEU A 180 21.50 -26.76 9.00
CA LEU A 180 20.67 -27.87 9.51
C LEU A 180 21.16 -29.23 8.95
N GLU A 181 21.57 -29.29 7.68
CA GLU A 181 22.11 -30.52 7.11
C GLU A 181 23.44 -30.92 7.77
N PHE A 182 24.30 -29.96 8.08
CA PHE A 182 25.52 -30.23 8.82
C PHE A 182 25.21 -30.82 10.22
N ALA A 183 24.37 -30.13 10.99
CA ALA A 183 24.04 -30.48 12.36
C ALA A 183 23.32 -31.83 12.51
N PHE A 184 22.39 -32.16 11.59
CA PHE A 184 21.55 -33.35 11.73
C PHE A 184 21.99 -34.54 10.87
N LYS A 185 22.83 -34.36 9.84
CA LYS A 185 23.18 -35.44 8.90
C LYS A 185 24.68 -35.62 8.76
N ASN A 186 25.43 -34.58 8.41
CA ASN A 186 26.84 -34.76 8.01
C ASN A 186 27.74 -35.07 9.21
N ILE A 187 27.50 -34.42 10.35
CA ILE A 187 28.36 -34.56 11.54
C ILE A 187 28.18 -35.90 12.27
N GLN A 188 27.09 -36.63 12.00
CA GLN A 188 26.77 -37.90 12.66
C GLN A 188 27.86 -38.97 12.45
N ASN A 189 28.59 -38.89 11.34
CA ASN A 189 29.72 -39.77 11.03
C ASN A 189 31.06 -39.30 11.61
N GLN A 190 31.08 -38.21 12.38
CA GLN A 190 32.28 -37.54 12.90
C GLN A 190 32.17 -37.30 14.42
N PRO A 191 32.25 -38.35 15.27
CA PRO A 191 31.90 -38.26 16.69
C PRO A 191 32.74 -37.25 17.48
N LYS A 192 34.06 -37.15 17.22
CA LYS A 192 34.93 -36.15 17.88
C LYS A 192 34.56 -34.71 17.52
N LEU A 193 34.17 -34.48 16.26
CA LEU A 193 33.73 -33.16 15.82
C LEU A 193 32.36 -32.84 16.42
N SER A 194 31.47 -33.82 16.49
CA SER A 194 30.16 -33.66 17.14
C SER A 194 30.29 -33.29 18.61
N GLU A 195 31.16 -33.95 19.36
CA GLU A 195 31.41 -33.63 20.77
C GLU A 195 31.98 -32.21 20.95
N TYR A 196 32.88 -31.79 20.07
CA TYR A 196 33.44 -30.42 20.10
C TYR A 196 32.39 -29.34 19.77
N VAL A 197 31.60 -29.55 18.71
CA VAL A 197 30.62 -28.55 18.24
C VAL A 197 29.41 -28.48 19.15
N PHE A 198 28.96 -29.63 19.68
CA PHE A 198 27.72 -29.77 20.44
C PHE A 198 27.97 -30.16 21.91
N ASP A 199 29.05 -29.65 22.52
CA ASP A 199 29.19 -29.68 23.97
C ASP A 199 28.04 -28.93 24.67
N GLU A 200 27.85 -29.17 25.97
CA GLU A 200 26.72 -28.61 26.70
C GLU A 200 26.68 -27.08 26.67
N LYS A 201 27.85 -26.42 26.75
CA LYS A 201 27.96 -24.96 26.72
C LYS A 201 27.52 -24.40 25.37
N ASN A 202 27.98 -25.00 24.28
CA ASN A 202 27.65 -24.64 22.91
C ASN A 202 26.17 -24.90 22.61
N LEU A 203 25.59 -25.99 23.13
CA LEU A 203 24.17 -26.27 23.01
C LEU A 203 23.31 -25.23 23.74
N ILE A 204 23.72 -24.77 24.93
CA ILE A 204 23.04 -23.69 25.65
C ILE A 204 23.09 -22.39 24.84
N GLU A 205 24.26 -22.02 24.32
CA GLU A 205 24.42 -20.81 23.53
C GLU A 205 23.61 -20.86 22.22
N LEU A 206 23.60 -22.01 21.53
CA LEU A 206 22.75 -22.25 20.37
C LEU A 206 21.27 -22.04 20.74
N LEU A 207 20.82 -22.66 21.82
CA LEU A 207 19.43 -22.57 22.27
C LEU A 207 19.01 -21.12 22.57
N ILE A 208 19.82 -20.35 23.31
CA ILE A 208 19.56 -18.93 23.60
C ILE A 208 19.45 -18.12 22.30
N THR A 209 20.32 -18.41 21.33
CA THR A 209 20.34 -17.70 20.04
C THR A 209 19.09 -18.02 19.20
N LEU A 210 18.71 -19.31 19.13
CA LEU A 210 17.52 -19.78 18.44
C LEU A 210 16.23 -19.25 19.08
N GLU A 211 16.16 -19.24 20.42
CA GLU A 211 15.04 -18.69 21.16
C GLU A 211 14.88 -17.20 20.87
N ARG A 212 15.96 -16.42 20.94
CA ARG A 212 15.95 -14.98 20.59
C ARG A 212 15.44 -14.75 19.17
N CYS A 213 15.95 -15.50 18.20
CA CYS A 213 15.53 -15.40 16.81
C CYS A 213 14.00 -15.61 16.67
N GLN A 214 13.49 -16.69 17.28
CA GLN A 214 12.06 -17.02 17.22
C GLN A 214 11.19 -16.03 17.98
N PHE A 215 11.64 -15.56 19.14
CA PHE A 215 10.94 -14.53 19.89
C PHE A 215 10.78 -13.25 19.05
N MET A 216 11.86 -12.74 18.47
CA MET A 216 11.80 -11.52 17.66
C MET A 216 10.93 -11.69 16.41
N LYS A 217 11.01 -12.86 15.76
CA LYS A 217 10.11 -13.20 14.65
C LYS A 217 8.64 -13.15 15.08
N VAL A 218 8.29 -13.79 16.19
CA VAL A 218 6.90 -13.84 16.68
C VAL A 218 6.38 -12.46 17.05
N GLU A 219 7.21 -11.61 17.67
CA GLU A 219 6.84 -10.23 17.98
C GLU A 219 6.64 -9.40 16.70
N SER A 220 7.49 -9.58 15.69
CA SER A 220 7.31 -8.99 14.35
C SER A 220 5.96 -9.39 13.75
N GLU A 221 5.68 -10.69 13.70
CA GLU A 221 4.47 -11.25 13.11
C GLU A 221 3.19 -10.76 13.84
N LYS A 222 3.20 -10.68 15.18
CA LYS A 222 2.11 -10.08 15.97
C LYS A 222 1.90 -8.62 15.61
N GLY A 223 2.99 -7.85 15.49
CA GLY A 223 2.94 -6.45 15.07
C GLY A 223 2.30 -6.29 13.70
N SER A 224 2.65 -7.15 12.74
CA SER A 224 2.03 -7.18 11.41
C SER A 224 0.53 -7.48 11.47
N LEU A 225 0.08 -8.46 12.27
CA LEU A 225 -1.35 -8.76 12.42
C LEU A 225 -2.16 -7.56 12.94
N ILE A 226 -1.62 -6.79 13.89
CA ILE A 226 -2.27 -5.59 14.41
C ILE A 226 -2.41 -4.53 13.31
N ARG A 227 -1.33 -4.29 12.56
CA ARG A 227 -1.31 -3.32 11.45
C ARG A 227 -2.26 -3.73 10.32
N PHE A 228 -2.31 -5.02 9.99
CA PHE A 228 -3.26 -5.56 9.02
C PHE A 228 -4.72 -5.27 9.37
N LYS A 229 -5.12 -5.41 10.64
CA LYS A 229 -6.49 -5.07 11.06
C LYS A 229 -6.83 -3.61 10.80
N LYS A 230 -5.89 -2.69 11.06
CA LYS A 230 -6.08 -1.27 10.78
C LYS A 230 -6.16 -0.99 9.28
N ILE A 231 -5.28 -1.59 8.47
CA ILE A 231 -5.29 -1.47 7.01
C ILE A 231 -6.61 -1.96 6.41
N LEU A 232 -7.12 -3.11 6.87
CA LEU A 232 -8.42 -3.65 6.46
C LEU A 232 -9.56 -2.68 6.78
N SER A 233 -9.59 -2.15 8.02
CA SER A 233 -10.60 -1.17 8.43
C SER A 233 -10.58 0.08 7.56
N ASP A 234 -9.40 0.63 7.27
CA ASP A 234 -9.27 1.82 6.43
C ASP A 234 -9.72 1.56 4.98
N MET A 235 -9.40 0.39 4.42
CA MET A 235 -9.86 0.02 3.09
C MET A 235 -11.37 -0.11 3.03
N ASP A 236 -12.00 -0.71 4.05
CA ASP A 236 -13.46 -0.86 4.11
C ASP A 236 -14.17 0.51 4.20
N GLU A 237 -13.65 1.44 5.00
CA GLU A 237 -14.16 2.81 5.09
C GLU A 237 -14.07 3.54 3.75
N ILE A 238 -12.92 3.45 3.08
CA ILE A 238 -12.70 4.09 1.78
C ILE A 238 -13.59 3.46 0.71
N GLU A 239 -13.73 2.14 0.71
CA GLU A 239 -14.57 1.40 -0.23
C GLU A 239 -16.04 1.84 -0.13
N ILE A 240 -16.56 2.06 1.07
CA ILE A 240 -17.92 2.59 1.28
C ILE A 240 -18.05 3.97 0.61
N LEU A 241 -17.06 4.85 0.79
CA LEU A 241 -17.08 6.20 0.20
C LEU A 241 -16.99 6.14 -1.33
N ILE A 242 -16.09 5.33 -1.88
CA ILE A 242 -15.94 5.14 -3.33
C ILE A 242 -17.25 4.61 -3.93
N ASN A 243 -17.84 3.59 -3.32
CA ASN A 243 -19.11 3.02 -3.77
C ASN A 243 -20.28 4.00 -3.70
N LYS A 244 -20.25 4.97 -2.77
CA LYS A 244 -21.22 6.07 -2.72
C LYS A 244 -21.02 7.04 -3.89
N GLU A 245 -19.78 7.38 -4.24
CA GLU A 245 -19.48 8.25 -5.38
C GLU A 245 -19.83 7.57 -6.72
N LEU A 246 -19.62 6.25 -6.85
CA LEU A 246 -19.98 5.50 -8.06
C LEU A 246 -21.48 5.38 -8.33
N LYS A 247 -22.33 5.66 -7.32
CA LYS A 247 -23.80 5.61 -7.43
C LYS A 247 -24.45 6.96 -7.76
N LYS A 248 -23.68 8.04 -7.77
CA LYS A 248 -24.14 9.38 -8.15
C LYS A 248 -24.17 9.52 -9.67
#